data_AF-A0A957I9U2-F1
#
_entry.id   AF-A0A957I9U2-F1
#
_cell.length_a   1.000
_cell.length_b   1.000
_cell.length_c   1.000
_cell.angle_alpha   90.00
_cell.angle_beta   90.00
_cell.angle_gamma   90.00
#
_symmetry.space_group_name_H-M   'P 1'
#
loop_
_entity.id
_entity.type
_entity.pdbx_description
1 polymer ?
#
loop_
_entity_poly.entity_id
_entity_poly.type
_entity_poly.pdbx_seq_one_letter_code
_entity_poly.pdbx_strand_id
1 'polypeptide(L)'
;PRGVYTGSIGFCFPCYGAHRDLHSLPTRRSSDLMGRVADVGSVTVPKLFEVGRDPTLLQMTSTVAAQTQAPISQILANMFPCASITGAPKVRTMEIIKELEPQPRGVYTGSIGFWDPDGQAQFNVAIRTVLVDRELGQATYGVGSGIVWDSVAGDEYEECRVKSRVLTEKRPSFQLIETMLWQPDGGVFLLDEHLERLRNSAEYFGIEWAETAVLSEIESLTQTLNACESATAFGARRPFHPANRPTERWCAARSRARRAGKAANRFTNRLAVPQNHPPPPVRGGSRQPPGVRRRDPAQRARRTDRSQQLQHRAAAGWRTGDAAG
;
A
#
# COMPACT_ATOMS: atom_id res chain seq x y z
N PRO A 1 31.45 -7.89 13.36
CA PRO A 1 30.19 -8.67 13.36
C PRO A 1 29.63 -8.76 11.93
N ARG A 2 29.34 -9.96 11.43
CA ARG A 2 28.77 -10.10 10.08
C ARG A 2 27.34 -9.54 10.07
N GLY A 3 27.09 -8.50 9.29
CA GLY A 3 25.76 -7.94 9.09
C GLY A 3 25.05 -8.61 7.92
N VAL A 4 23.82 -9.06 8.12
CA VAL A 4 22.91 -9.39 7.00
C VAL A 4 22.14 -8.13 6.68
N TYR A 5 22.31 -7.59 5.48
CA TYR A 5 21.61 -6.40 5.04
C TYR A 5 20.53 -6.78 4.03
N THR A 6 19.30 -6.37 4.31
CA THR A 6 18.14 -6.64 3.45
C THR A 6 17.65 -5.35 2.83
N GLY A 7 17.61 -5.30 1.50
CA GLY A 7 17.02 -4.18 0.75
C GLY A 7 15.70 -4.58 0.11
N SER A 8 14.62 -3.85 0.42
CA SER A 8 13.37 -3.98 -0.33
C SER A 8 13.24 -2.84 -1.32
N ILE A 9 12.91 -3.15 -2.58
CA ILE A 9 12.75 -2.16 -3.63
C ILE A 9 11.31 -2.23 -4.13
N GLY A 10 10.57 -1.13 -3.98
CA GLY A 10 9.19 -1.04 -4.45
C GLY A 10 9.02 -0.15 -5.66
N PHE A 11 8.12 -0.54 -6.57
CA PHE A 11 7.74 0.22 -7.75
C PHE A 11 6.23 0.29 -7.92
N CYS A 12 5.72 1.51 -8.07
CA CYS A 12 4.30 1.71 -8.34
C CYS A 12 4.08 1.75 -9.85
N PHE A 13 3.33 0.78 -10.37
CA PHE A 13 2.80 0.81 -11.73
C PHE A 13 1.28 0.71 -11.70
N PRO A 14 0.56 1.50 -12.52
CA PRO A 14 -0.81 1.15 -12.86
C PRO A 14 -0.75 -0.20 -13.60
N CYS A 15 -1.36 -1.24 -13.02
CA CYS A 15 -1.30 -2.64 -13.49
C CYS A 15 -1.89 -2.91 -14.90
N TYR A 16 -1.99 -1.91 -15.78
CA TYR A 16 -2.57 -1.99 -17.13
C TYR A 16 -1.55 -1.92 -18.27
N GLY A 17 -0.25 -2.00 -17.97
CA GLY A 17 0.83 -2.14 -18.95
C GLY A 17 1.88 -3.10 -18.42
N ALA A 18 2.11 -4.21 -19.12
CA ALA A 18 3.08 -5.23 -18.73
C ALA A 18 4.51 -4.75 -19.05
N HIS A 19 5.02 -3.76 -18.33
CA HIS A 19 6.43 -3.36 -18.45
C HIS A 19 7.30 -4.21 -17.51
N ARG A 20 7.46 -5.49 -17.85
CA ARG A 20 8.44 -6.38 -17.19
C ARG A 20 9.84 -5.77 -17.18
N ASP A 21 10.18 -4.94 -18.17
CA ASP A 21 11.47 -4.26 -18.26
C ASP A 21 11.64 -3.18 -17.19
N LEU A 22 10.60 -2.38 -16.92
CA LEU A 22 10.61 -1.37 -15.85
C LEU A 22 10.76 -1.99 -14.45
N HIS A 23 10.50 -3.29 -14.33
CA HIS A 23 10.64 -4.04 -13.09
C HIS A 23 11.94 -4.83 -12.99
N SER A 24 12.31 -5.53 -14.05
CA SER A 24 13.50 -6.38 -14.07
C SER A 24 14.79 -5.56 -14.10
N LEU A 25 14.81 -4.41 -14.77
CA LEU A 25 16.01 -3.56 -14.87
C LEU A 25 16.44 -3.02 -13.50
N PRO A 26 15.56 -2.42 -12.68
CA PRO A 26 15.95 -1.96 -11.35
C PRO A 26 16.32 -3.10 -10.39
N THR A 27 15.63 -4.24 -10.45
CA THR A 27 15.95 -5.41 -9.59
C THR A 27 17.34 -5.94 -9.94
N ARG A 28 17.64 -6.13 -11.23
CA ARG A 28 18.99 -6.50 -11.70
C ARG A 28 20.02 -5.47 -11.27
N ARG A 29 19.71 -4.18 -11.47
CA ARG A 29 20.66 -3.12 -11.16
C ARG A 29 20.97 -3.05 -9.66
N SER A 30 19.99 -3.23 -8.80
CA SER A 30 20.21 -3.29 -7.36
C SER A 30 21.03 -4.51 -6.96
N SER A 31 20.81 -5.67 -7.60
CA SER A 31 21.67 -6.84 -7.44
C SER A 31 23.12 -6.54 -7.83
N ASP A 32 23.36 -5.86 -8.96
CA ASP A 32 24.72 -5.49 -9.39
C ASP A 32 25.39 -4.52 -8.41
N LEU A 33 24.64 -3.54 -7.89
CA LEU A 33 25.15 -2.55 -6.94
C LEU A 33 25.48 -3.20 -5.59
N MET A 34 24.61 -4.10 -5.10
CA MET A 34 24.89 -4.87 -3.89
C MET A 34 26.09 -5.80 -4.09
N GLY A 35 26.24 -6.43 -5.26
CA GLY A 35 27.37 -7.31 -5.57
C GLY A 35 28.75 -6.66 -5.45
N ARG A 36 28.84 -5.31 -5.51
CA ARG A 36 30.10 -4.57 -5.32
C ARG A 36 30.56 -4.49 -3.87
N VAL A 37 29.64 -4.69 -2.92
CA VAL A 37 29.90 -4.61 -1.47
C VAL A 37 29.59 -5.91 -0.75
N ALA A 38 28.91 -6.86 -1.41
CA ALA A 38 28.50 -8.13 -0.84
C ALA A 38 29.62 -9.18 -0.82
N ASP A 39 29.51 -10.11 0.12
CA ASP A 39 30.30 -11.35 0.12
C ASP A 39 29.95 -12.15 -1.15
N VAL A 40 30.98 -12.71 -1.80
CA VAL A 40 30.82 -13.43 -3.08
C VAL A 40 29.78 -14.56 -2.94
N GLY A 41 28.80 -14.59 -3.84
CA GLY A 41 27.74 -15.60 -3.85
C GLY A 41 26.60 -15.37 -2.84
N SER A 42 26.64 -14.30 -2.04
CA SER A 42 25.61 -14.04 -1.02
C SER A 42 24.37 -13.27 -1.53
N VAL A 43 24.44 -12.67 -2.72
CA VAL A 43 23.33 -11.87 -3.28
C VAL A 43 22.19 -12.79 -3.74
N THR A 44 21.00 -12.57 -3.20
CA THR A 44 19.79 -13.35 -3.49
C THR A 44 18.59 -12.44 -3.72
N VAL A 45 17.56 -12.96 -4.40
CA VAL A 45 16.30 -12.26 -4.64
C VAL A 45 15.15 -13.09 -4.05
N PRO A 46 14.95 -13.06 -2.72
CA PRO A 46 13.98 -13.95 -2.04
C PRO A 46 12.53 -13.70 -2.45
N LYS A 47 12.20 -12.47 -2.87
CA LYS A 47 10.85 -12.08 -3.31
C LYS A 47 10.96 -11.35 -4.63
N LEU A 48 10.36 -11.90 -5.68
CA LEU A 48 10.40 -11.32 -7.02
C LEU A 48 8.97 -11.02 -7.49
N PHE A 49 8.73 -9.76 -7.85
CA PHE A 49 7.46 -9.28 -8.39
C PHE A 49 6.23 -9.49 -7.47
N GLU A 50 6.41 -9.30 -6.16
CA GLU A 50 5.28 -9.31 -5.23
C GLU A 50 4.40 -8.08 -5.46
N VAL A 51 3.09 -8.27 -5.60
CA VAL A 51 2.14 -7.15 -5.72
C VAL A 51 1.57 -6.83 -4.34
N GLY A 52 1.97 -5.69 -3.80
CA GLY A 52 1.42 -5.09 -2.59
C GLY A 52 0.35 -4.04 -2.90
N ARG A 53 -0.51 -3.78 -1.92
CA ARG A 53 -1.53 -2.72 -2.00
C ARG A 53 -1.13 -1.53 -1.16
N ASP A 54 -1.10 -0.38 -1.80
CA ASP A 54 -1.11 0.92 -1.15
C ASP A 54 -2.54 1.48 -1.11
N PRO A 55 -2.84 2.44 -0.23
CA PRO A 55 -4.19 2.99 -0.13
C PRO A 55 -4.72 3.63 -1.41
N THR A 56 -3.83 4.10 -2.29
CA THR A 56 -4.18 4.85 -3.51
C THR A 56 -3.82 4.13 -4.80
N LEU A 57 -3.10 3.00 -4.73
CA LEU A 57 -2.54 2.28 -5.89
C LEU A 57 -2.09 0.85 -5.54
N LEU A 58 -1.84 0.03 -6.56
CA LEU A 58 -1.12 -1.24 -6.41
C LEU A 58 0.34 -1.04 -6.76
N GLN A 59 1.22 -1.67 -5.98
CA GLN A 59 2.66 -1.56 -6.12
C GLN A 59 3.24 -2.94 -6.30
N MET A 60 4.12 -3.12 -7.27
CA MET A 60 4.90 -4.35 -7.37
C MET A 60 6.30 -4.11 -6.80
N THR A 61 6.82 -5.05 -6.02
CA THR A 61 8.07 -4.92 -5.29
C THR A 61 8.94 -6.15 -5.49
N SER A 62 10.23 -6.00 -5.26
CA SER A 62 11.17 -7.12 -5.24
C SER A 62 12.17 -6.88 -4.10
N THR A 63 12.52 -7.95 -3.40
CA THR A 63 13.47 -7.90 -2.30
C THR A 63 14.79 -8.48 -2.78
N VAL A 64 15.88 -7.74 -2.58
CA VAL A 64 17.25 -8.19 -2.84
C VAL A 64 17.99 -8.20 -1.51
N ALA A 65 18.64 -9.31 -1.19
CA ALA A 65 19.33 -9.50 0.09
C ALA A 65 20.78 -9.94 -0.15
N ALA A 66 21.68 -9.51 0.72
CA ALA A 66 23.09 -9.88 0.65
C ALA A 66 23.75 -9.89 2.04
N GLN A 67 24.86 -10.61 2.17
CA GLN A 67 25.73 -10.54 3.35
C GLN A 67 26.91 -9.64 3.02
N THR A 68 27.34 -8.82 3.98
CA THR A 68 28.50 -7.94 3.75
C THR A 68 29.22 -7.59 5.06
N GLN A 69 30.53 -7.38 4.96
CA GLN A 69 31.36 -6.77 6.01
C GLN A 69 31.69 -5.30 5.73
N ALA A 70 31.22 -4.74 4.61
CA ALA A 70 31.50 -3.35 4.27
C ALA A 70 30.86 -2.39 5.29
N PRO A 71 31.54 -1.28 5.64
CA PRO A 71 30.95 -0.27 6.48
C PRO A 71 29.73 0.37 5.80
N ILE A 72 28.77 0.86 6.60
CA ILE A 72 27.53 1.46 6.10
C ILE A 72 27.78 2.62 5.12
N SER A 73 28.87 3.37 5.29
CA SER A 73 29.28 4.44 4.37
C SER A 73 29.57 3.93 2.96
N GLN A 74 30.22 2.77 2.84
CA GLN A 74 30.51 2.13 1.55
C GLN A 74 29.25 1.51 0.94
N ILE A 75 28.36 0.97 1.76
CA ILE A 75 27.05 0.48 1.31
C ILE A 75 26.24 1.64 0.72
N LEU A 76 26.11 2.75 1.45
CA LEU A 76 25.39 3.95 1.01
C LEU A 76 26.02 4.57 -0.24
N ALA A 77 27.35 4.70 -0.29
CA ALA A 77 28.04 5.25 -1.46
C ALA A 77 27.79 4.44 -2.75
N ASN A 78 27.63 3.12 -2.64
CA ASN A 78 27.32 2.27 -3.80
C ASN A 78 25.83 2.26 -4.15
N MET A 79 24.96 2.21 -3.14
CA MET A 79 23.51 2.05 -3.33
C MET A 79 22.79 3.37 -3.62
N PHE A 80 23.35 4.51 -3.21
CA PHE A 80 22.72 5.82 -3.35
C PHE A 80 23.17 6.58 -4.62
N PRO A 81 22.30 7.33 -5.30
CA PRO A 81 20.84 7.29 -5.21
C PRO A 81 20.27 5.95 -5.71
N CYS A 82 19.06 5.64 -5.26
CA CYS A 82 18.42 4.34 -5.50
C CYS A 82 18.30 4.01 -7.00
N ALA A 83 18.53 2.74 -7.35
CA ALA A 83 18.46 2.26 -8.72
C ALA A 83 17.07 2.42 -9.35
N SER A 84 16.01 2.33 -8.55
CA SER A 84 14.62 2.50 -9.00
C SER A 84 14.28 3.90 -9.49
N ILE A 85 15.09 4.89 -9.13
CA ILE A 85 14.87 6.30 -9.42
C ILE A 85 15.68 6.76 -10.62
N THR A 86 16.91 6.26 -10.72
CA THR A 86 17.92 6.78 -11.63
C THR A 86 18.00 6.05 -12.95
N GLY A 87 17.38 4.87 -13.12
CA GLY A 87 17.41 4.14 -14.40
C GLY A 87 18.77 3.51 -14.72
N ALA A 88 18.93 3.08 -15.98
CA ALA A 88 20.13 2.38 -16.44
C ALA A 88 20.54 2.84 -17.85
N PRO A 89 21.82 3.22 -18.08
CA PRO A 89 22.93 3.31 -17.13
C PRO A 89 22.84 4.51 -16.16
N LYS A 90 23.03 4.27 -14.85
CA LYS A 90 22.82 5.25 -13.76
C LYS A 90 23.46 6.63 -14.01
N VAL A 91 24.73 6.68 -14.42
CA VAL A 91 25.44 7.96 -14.64
C VAL A 91 24.78 8.76 -15.76
N ARG A 92 24.59 8.14 -16.93
CA ARG A 92 23.99 8.83 -18.08
C ARG A 92 22.56 9.27 -17.82
N THR A 93 21.76 8.44 -17.14
CA THR A 93 20.40 8.83 -16.82
C THR A 93 20.34 9.96 -15.79
N MET A 94 21.25 10.02 -14.81
CA MET A 94 21.34 11.17 -13.90
C MET A 94 21.72 12.47 -14.63
N GLU A 95 22.58 12.41 -15.65
CA GLU A 95 22.88 13.57 -16.51
C GLU A 95 21.63 14.03 -17.26
N ILE A 96 20.90 13.11 -17.89
CA ILE A 96 19.64 13.41 -18.60
C ILE A 96 18.61 14.02 -17.65
N ILE A 97 18.46 13.48 -16.43
CA ILE A 97 17.57 14.05 -15.40
C ILE A 97 17.97 15.51 -15.11
N LYS A 98 19.27 15.77 -14.92
CA LYS A 98 19.80 17.11 -14.66
C LYS A 98 19.61 18.07 -15.84
N GLU A 99 19.69 17.57 -17.07
CA GLU A 99 19.47 18.36 -18.29
C GLU A 99 17.97 18.72 -18.47
N LEU A 100 17.06 17.82 -18.08
CA LEU A 100 15.62 17.96 -18.33
C LEU A 100 14.82 18.60 -17.19
N GLU A 101 15.22 18.38 -15.94
CA GLU A 101 14.48 18.90 -14.78
C GLU A 101 14.87 20.36 -14.47
N PRO A 102 13.90 21.26 -14.27
CA PRO A 102 14.17 22.69 -14.12
C PRO A 102 14.79 23.06 -12.76
N GLN A 103 14.81 22.13 -11.80
CA GLN A 103 15.25 22.37 -10.44
C GLN A 103 15.86 21.11 -9.82
N PRO A 104 16.78 21.24 -8.85
CA PRO A 104 17.27 20.11 -8.07
C PRO A 104 16.12 19.40 -7.34
N ARG A 105 16.20 18.08 -7.24
CA ARG A 105 15.18 17.26 -6.55
C ARG A 105 15.14 17.46 -5.03
N GLY A 106 16.21 17.93 -4.41
CA GLY A 106 16.28 18.11 -2.95
C GLY A 106 16.03 16.80 -2.21
N VAL A 107 15.06 16.80 -1.28
CA VAL A 107 14.66 15.60 -0.53
C VAL A 107 14.00 14.56 -1.44
N TYR A 108 13.31 14.98 -2.51
CA TYR A 108 12.62 14.06 -3.40
C TYR A 108 13.61 13.07 -4.02
N THR A 109 13.31 11.78 -3.90
CA THR A 109 14.16 10.66 -4.32
C THR A 109 15.50 10.51 -3.57
N GLY A 110 15.67 11.27 -2.50
CA GLY A 110 16.71 11.07 -1.50
C GLY A 110 16.38 9.89 -0.58
N SER A 111 16.88 9.95 0.65
CA SER A 111 16.72 8.89 1.64
C SER A 111 16.52 9.50 3.03
N ILE A 112 15.58 8.95 3.79
CA ILE A 112 15.30 9.26 5.19
C ILE A 112 15.40 7.95 5.95
N GLY A 113 16.10 7.95 7.07
CA GLY A 113 16.33 6.73 7.82
C GLY A 113 17.08 6.94 9.12
N PHE A 114 17.46 5.83 9.74
CA PHE A 114 18.26 5.79 10.94
C PHE A 114 19.42 4.81 10.80
N TRP A 115 20.43 5.01 11.63
CA TRP A 115 21.53 4.08 11.86
C TRP A 115 21.86 4.14 13.35
N ASP A 116 21.83 3.00 14.04
CA ASP A 116 22.08 2.90 15.47
C ASP A 116 23.50 2.41 15.81
N PRO A 117 23.93 2.52 17.08
CA PRO A 117 25.26 2.07 17.52
C PRO A 117 25.51 0.56 17.37
N ASP A 118 24.44 -0.25 17.36
CA ASP A 118 24.53 -1.71 17.20
C ASP A 118 24.71 -2.12 15.73
N GLY A 119 24.68 -1.15 14.81
CA GLY A 119 24.92 -1.34 13.39
C GLY A 119 23.65 -1.64 12.58
N GLN A 120 22.46 -1.56 13.19
CA GLN A 120 21.21 -1.63 12.46
C GLN A 120 20.98 -0.31 11.75
N ALA A 121 20.60 -0.40 10.47
CA ALA A 121 20.28 0.77 9.68
C ALA A 121 19.10 0.48 8.78
N GLN A 122 18.17 1.44 8.72
CA GLN A 122 17.03 1.37 7.82
C GLN A 122 16.87 2.72 7.15
N PHE A 123 16.79 2.67 5.82
CA PHE A 123 16.65 3.84 4.97
C PHE A 123 15.52 3.61 3.99
N ASN A 124 14.70 4.64 3.78
CA ASN A 124 13.70 4.64 2.72
C ASN A 124 14.27 5.28 1.45
N VAL A 125 13.46 5.24 0.39
CA VAL A 125 13.58 6.23 -0.69
C VAL A 125 12.53 7.29 -0.41
N ALA A 126 12.92 8.57 -0.38
CA ALA A 126 12.04 9.69 -0.11
C ALA A 126 11.13 10.02 -1.31
N ILE A 127 10.26 9.06 -1.64
CA ILE A 127 9.14 9.16 -2.57
C ILE A 127 7.85 9.25 -1.77
N ARG A 128 6.78 9.75 -2.41
CA ARG A 128 5.50 10.02 -1.73
C ARG A 128 5.67 10.86 -0.44
N THR A 129 6.69 11.72 -0.42
CA THR A 129 7.05 12.57 0.72
C THR A 129 6.76 14.03 0.38
N VAL A 130 6.10 14.75 1.28
CA VAL A 130 5.89 16.20 1.17
C VAL A 130 6.97 16.91 1.97
N LEU A 131 7.71 17.81 1.33
CA LEU A 131 8.61 18.74 1.99
C LEU A 131 7.82 20.01 2.34
N VAL A 132 7.69 20.33 3.62
CA VAL A 132 6.98 21.52 4.10
C VAL A 132 7.98 22.54 4.62
N ASP A 133 8.07 23.67 3.93
CA ASP A 133 8.74 24.87 4.41
C ASP A 133 7.75 25.71 5.21
N ARG A 134 7.98 25.76 6.53
CA ARG A 134 7.09 26.47 7.46
C ARG A 134 7.29 27.98 7.44
N GLU A 135 8.47 28.46 7.09
CA GLU A 135 8.80 29.88 7.07
C GLU A 135 8.21 30.54 5.83
N LEU A 136 8.31 29.86 4.67
CA LEU A 136 7.73 30.31 3.41
C LEU A 136 6.25 29.92 3.26
N GLY A 137 5.74 29.03 4.11
CA GLY A 137 4.37 28.49 4.00
C GLY A 137 4.16 27.67 2.74
N GLN A 138 5.19 26.97 2.25
CA GLN A 138 5.18 26.21 1.00
C GLN A 138 5.28 24.71 1.25
N ALA A 139 4.60 23.92 0.42
CA ALA A 139 4.69 22.47 0.42
C ALA A 139 5.06 21.97 -0.98
N THR A 140 6.12 21.17 -1.08
CA THR A 140 6.60 20.59 -2.33
C THR A 140 6.43 19.07 -2.29
N TYR A 141 5.87 18.52 -3.36
CA TYR A 141 5.72 17.07 -3.53
C TYR A 141 6.27 16.66 -4.89
N GLY A 142 7.36 15.89 -4.87
CA GLY A 142 7.94 15.33 -6.08
C GLY A 142 7.22 14.04 -6.51
N VAL A 143 6.99 13.90 -7.81
CA VAL A 143 6.40 12.71 -8.41
C VAL A 143 7.02 12.44 -9.78
N GLY A 144 7.08 11.17 -10.18
CA GLY A 144 7.64 10.75 -11.44
C GLY A 144 7.25 9.32 -11.80
N SER A 145 7.56 8.95 -13.04
CA SER A 145 7.41 7.60 -13.59
C SER A 145 8.69 7.15 -14.29
N GLY A 146 8.81 5.84 -14.51
CA GLY A 146 9.97 5.28 -15.22
C GLY A 146 9.72 5.28 -16.72
N ILE A 147 10.62 5.87 -17.50
CA ILE A 147 10.49 5.96 -18.97
C ILE A 147 11.31 4.87 -19.63
N VAL A 148 10.66 4.08 -20.50
CA VAL A 148 11.28 3.09 -21.39
C VAL A 148 10.96 3.42 -22.85
N TRP A 149 11.59 2.68 -23.77
CA TRP A 149 11.52 2.96 -25.21
C TRP A 149 10.09 2.92 -25.78
N ASP A 150 9.20 2.14 -25.18
CA ASP A 150 7.79 1.99 -25.58
C ASP A 150 6.82 2.77 -24.68
N SER A 151 7.34 3.60 -23.76
CA SER A 151 6.53 4.50 -22.93
C SER A 151 5.72 5.48 -23.78
N VAL A 152 4.50 5.77 -23.31
CA VAL A 152 3.60 6.75 -23.93
C VAL A 152 3.43 7.92 -22.98
N ALA A 153 3.84 9.12 -23.40
CA ALA A 153 3.88 10.31 -22.54
C ALA A 153 2.57 10.59 -21.78
N GLY A 154 1.41 10.36 -22.41
CA GLY A 154 0.11 10.52 -21.76
C GLY A 154 -0.14 9.52 -20.62
N ASP A 155 0.29 8.27 -20.80
CA ASP A 155 0.13 7.22 -19.80
C ASP A 155 1.08 7.48 -18.60
N GLU A 156 2.30 7.91 -18.87
CA GLU A 156 3.30 8.28 -17.86
C GLU A 156 2.86 9.48 -17.01
N TYR A 157 2.22 10.47 -17.65
CA TYR A 157 1.64 11.60 -16.94
C TYR A 157 0.48 11.20 -16.04
N GLU A 158 -0.43 10.34 -16.53
CA GLU A 158 -1.53 9.83 -15.73
C GLU A 158 -1.04 8.95 -14.57
N GLU A 159 0.05 8.19 -14.73
CA GLU A 159 0.72 7.49 -13.64
C GLU A 159 1.21 8.46 -12.55
N CYS A 160 1.85 9.56 -12.94
CA CYS A 160 2.26 10.61 -12.00
C CYS A 160 1.06 11.18 -11.24
N ARG A 161 -0.07 11.39 -11.92
CA ARG A 161 -1.31 11.85 -11.27
C ARG A 161 -1.85 10.83 -10.27
N VAL A 162 -1.87 9.54 -10.63
CA VAL A 162 -2.30 8.45 -9.72
C VAL A 162 -1.43 8.40 -8.47
N LYS A 163 -0.11 8.47 -8.62
CA LYS A 163 0.85 8.52 -7.49
C LYS A 163 0.60 9.72 -6.57
N SER A 164 0.20 10.85 -7.15
CA SER A 164 -0.09 12.10 -6.44
C SER A 164 -1.46 12.11 -5.74
N ARG A 165 -2.34 11.13 -5.99
CA ARG A 165 -3.69 11.09 -5.39
C ARG A 165 -3.65 11.07 -3.87
N VAL A 166 -2.57 10.60 -3.25
CA VAL A 166 -2.37 10.65 -1.79
C VAL A 166 -2.57 12.04 -1.18
N LEU A 167 -2.33 13.11 -1.95
CA LEU A 167 -2.50 14.50 -1.51
C LEU A 167 -3.96 14.97 -1.48
N THR A 168 -4.84 14.31 -2.24
CA THR A 168 -6.20 14.80 -2.52
C THR A 168 -7.29 13.77 -2.24
N GLU A 169 -6.93 12.49 -2.10
CA GLU A 169 -7.87 11.40 -1.92
C GLU A 169 -8.50 11.44 -0.53
N LYS A 170 -9.77 11.84 -0.51
CA LYS A 170 -10.61 11.74 0.69
C LYS A 170 -10.96 10.29 0.92
N ARG A 171 -10.46 9.69 2.00
CA ARG A 171 -10.88 8.35 2.40
C ARG A 171 -12.25 8.45 3.05
N PRO A 172 -13.26 7.69 2.58
CA PRO A 172 -14.53 7.64 3.27
C PRO A 172 -14.29 7.11 4.68
N SER A 173 -14.94 7.74 5.67
CA SER A 173 -15.04 7.15 7.00
C SER A 173 -16.07 6.03 6.94
N PHE A 174 -15.67 4.82 7.25
CA PHE A 174 -16.55 3.67 7.35
C PHE A 174 -16.13 2.78 8.52
N GLN A 175 -17.03 1.88 8.89
CA GLN A 175 -16.86 0.93 9.98
C GLN A 175 -16.91 -0.47 9.39
N LEU A 176 -16.15 -1.39 9.97
CA LEU A 176 -16.33 -2.80 9.66
C LEU A 176 -17.59 -3.29 10.34
N ILE A 177 -18.38 -4.05 9.60
CA ILE A 177 -19.60 -4.67 10.11
C ILE A 177 -19.43 -6.18 10.10
N GLU A 178 -19.85 -6.83 11.19
CA GLU A 178 -19.84 -8.29 11.30
C GLU A 178 -21.16 -8.77 11.88
N THR A 179 -21.75 -9.81 11.30
CA THR A 179 -23.05 -10.35 11.73
C THR A 179 -22.85 -11.69 12.39
N MET A 180 -23.10 -11.75 13.69
CA MET A 180 -22.85 -12.92 14.52
C MET A 180 -24.16 -13.55 14.98
N LEU A 181 -24.21 -14.89 15.01
CA LEU A 181 -25.29 -15.61 15.66
C LEU A 181 -24.96 -15.74 17.14
N TRP A 182 -25.85 -15.25 17.98
CA TRP A 182 -25.73 -15.38 19.43
C TRP A 182 -26.73 -16.38 19.99
N GLN A 183 -26.28 -17.22 20.91
CA GLN A 183 -27.08 -18.22 21.61
C GLN A 183 -26.98 -17.96 23.12
N PRO A 184 -28.09 -17.98 23.87
CA PRO A 184 -28.07 -17.67 25.30
C PRO A 184 -27.15 -18.59 26.10
N ASP A 185 -27.19 -19.88 25.79
CA ASP A 185 -26.43 -20.92 26.52
C ASP A 185 -25.09 -21.25 25.85
N GLY A 186 -24.88 -20.78 24.62
CA GLY A 186 -23.73 -21.14 23.76
C GLY A 186 -22.83 -19.97 23.36
N GLY A 187 -23.16 -18.74 23.76
CA GLY A 187 -22.40 -17.54 23.40
C GLY A 187 -22.49 -17.22 21.91
N VAL A 188 -21.42 -16.61 21.37
CA VAL A 188 -21.31 -16.32 19.94
C VAL A 188 -20.89 -17.58 19.20
N PHE A 189 -21.72 -18.04 18.27
CA PHE A 189 -21.41 -19.19 17.41
C PHE A 189 -20.25 -18.84 16.47
N LEU A 190 -19.21 -19.68 16.40
CA LEU A 190 -18.01 -19.51 15.57
C LEU A 190 -17.27 -18.18 15.84
N LEU A 191 -17.06 -17.85 17.12
CA LEU A 191 -16.44 -16.60 17.53
C LEU A 191 -15.05 -16.41 16.89
N ASP A 192 -14.21 -17.43 16.89
CA ASP A 192 -12.85 -17.35 16.39
C ASP A 192 -12.83 -17.06 14.87
N GLU A 193 -13.70 -17.70 14.10
CA GLU A 193 -13.85 -17.48 12.66
C GLU A 193 -14.41 -16.09 12.34
N HIS A 194 -15.29 -15.57 13.20
CA HIS A 194 -15.77 -14.19 13.11
C HIS A 194 -14.63 -13.18 13.38
N LEU A 195 -13.80 -13.42 14.40
CA LEU A 195 -12.66 -12.57 14.72
C LEU A 195 -11.62 -12.60 13.61
N GLU A 196 -11.33 -13.77 13.05
CA GLU A 196 -10.40 -13.92 11.92
C GLU A 196 -10.90 -13.14 10.69
N ARG A 197 -12.18 -13.28 10.32
CA ARG A 197 -12.74 -12.51 9.19
C ARG A 197 -12.69 -11.00 9.41
N LEU A 198 -12.95 -10.56 10.64
CA LEU A 198 -12.90 -9.14 11.00
C LEU A 198 -11.47 -8.60 10.99
N ARG A 199 -10.50 -9.39 11.46
CA ARG A 199 -9.07 -9.09 11.39
C ARG A 199 -8.60 -8.97 9.94
N ASN A 200 -8.95 -9.93 9.08
CA ASN A 200 -8.61 -9.91 7.66
C ASN A 200 -9.21 -8.68 6.95
N SER A 201 -10.43 -8.29 7.32
CA SER A 201 -11.06 -7.08 6.80
C SER A 201 -10.34 -5.82 7.31
N ALA A 202 -9.95 -5.78 8.59
CA ALA A 202 -9.20 -4.66 9.16
C ALA A 202 -7.85 -4.48 8.46
N GLU A 203 -7.11 -5.58 8.26
CA GLU A 203 -5.86 -5.58 7.50
C GLU A 203 -6.07 -5.08 6.06
N TYR A 204 -7.07 -5.60 5.35
CA TYR A 204 -7.37 -5.20 3.97
C TYR A 204 -7.67 -3.70 3.83
N PHE A 205 -8.32 -3.09 4.82
CA PHE A 205 -8.69 -1.68 4.81
C PHE A 205 -7.69 -0.76 5.54
N GLY A 206 -6.62 -1.31 6.13
CA GLY A 206 -5.65 -0.57 6.93
C GLY A 206 -6.26 0.03 8.19
N ILE A 207 -7.21 -0.68 8.81
CA ILE A 207 -7.82 -0.32 10.10
C ILE A 207 -7.01 -1.00 11.20
N GLU A 208 -6.67 -0.25 12.25
CA GLU A 208 -5.95 -0.78 13.41
C GLU A 208 -6.77 -1.89 14.10
N TRP A 209 -6.13 -3.04 14.34
CA TRP A 209 -6.75 -4.18 15.00
C TRP A 209 -6.38 -4.22 16.48
N ALA A 210 -7.35 -3.97 17.35
CA ALA A 210 -7.22 -4.09 18.80
C ALA A 210 -8.13 -5.20 19.32
N GLU A 211 -7.60 -6.43 19.37
CA GLU A 211 -8.37 -7.63 19.71
C GLU A 211 -9.13 -7.53 21.04
N THR A 212 -8.48 -7.00 22.06
CA THR A 212 -9.07 -6.80 23.39
C THR A 212 -10.26 -5.84 23.36
N ALA A 213 -10.19 -4.77 22.56
CA ALA A 213 -11.28 -3.82 22.39
C ALA A 213 -12.47 -4.46 21.64
N VAL A 214 -12.19 -5.29 20.62
CA VAL A 214 -13.20 -6.04 19.87
C VAL A 214 -13.93 -7.02 20.77
N LEU A 215 -13.20 -7.80 21.56
CA LEU A 215 -13.76 -8.78 22.49
C LEU A 215 -14.60 -8.12 23.57
N SER A 216 -14.13 -7.00 24.14
CA SER A 216 -14.88 -6.21 25.13
C SER A 216 -16.21 -5.68 24.56
N GLU A 217 -16.21 -5.21 23.32
CA GLU A 217 -17.44 -4.76 22.64
C GLU A 217 -18.41 -5.93 22.41
N ILE A 218 -17.90 -7.09 21.98
CA ILE A 218 -18.73 -8.30 21.83
C ILE A 218 -19.33 -8.69 23.17
N GLU A 219 -18.53 -8.71 24.24
CA GLU A 219 -19.00 -9.03 25.59
C GLU A 219 -20.12 -8.09 26.04
N SER A 220 -19.92 -6.77 25.92
CA SER A 220 -20.92 -5.73 26.21
C SER A 220 -22.23 -5.95 25.45
N LEU A 221 -22.15 -6.30 24.15
CA LEU A 221 -23.30 -6.62 23.32
C LEU A 221 -24.02 -7.89 23.79
N THR A 222 -23.28 -8.95 24.14
CA THR A 222 -23.88 -10.19 24.65
C THR A 222 -24.54 -10.02 26.03
N GLN A 223 -23.95 -9.23 26.94
CA GLN A 223 -24.56 -8.89 28.22
C GLN A 223 -25.88 -8.13 28.04
N THR A 224 -25.91 -7.21 27.07
CA THR A 224 -27.13 -6.49 26.67
C THR A 224 -28.21 -7.44 26.15
N LEU A 225 -27.83 -8.42 25.33
CA LEU A 225 -28.76 -9.42 24.78
C LEU A 225 -29.33 -10.32 25.88
N ASN A 226 -28.50 -10.76 26.82
CA ASN A 226 -28.90 -11.50 28.02
C ASN A 226 -29.93 -10.72 28.84
N ALA A 227 -29.68 -9.43 29.11
CA ALA A 227 -30.61 -8.59 29.86
C ALA A 227 -31.99 -8.43 29.16
N CYS A 228 -32.03 -8.32 27.83
CA CYS A 228 -33.28 -8.25 27.05
C CYS A 228 -34.05 -9.59 27.09
N GLU A 229 -33.38 -10.74 27.17
CA GLU A 229 -34.02 -12.06 27.26
C GLU A 229 -34.68 -12.28 28.64
N SER A 230 -33.96 -11.97 29.71
CA SER A 230 -34.49 -12.03 31.08
C SER A 230 -35.69 -11.09 31.26
N ALA A 231 -35.67 -9.90 30.64
CA ALA A 231 -36.77 -8.93 30.71
C ALA A 231 -38.02 -9.38 29.91
N THR A 232 -37.85 -10.11 28.82
CA THR A 232 -38.97 -10.63 28.01
C THR A 232 -39.58 -11.90 28.59
N ALA A 233 -38.82 -12.70 29.34
CA ALA A 233 -39.34 -13.84 30.09
C ALA A 233 -40.21 -13.43 31.29
N PHE A 234 -39.97 -12.24 31.88
CA PHE A 234 -40.61 -11.79 33.11
C PHE A 234 -41.83 -10.85 32.93
N GLY A 235 -42.27 -10.58 31.70
CA GLY A 235 -43.50 -9.80 31.46
C GLY A 235 -43.51 -8.36 32.00
N ALA A 236 -42.35 -7.75 32.25
CA ALA A 236 -42.28 -6.43 32.88
C ALA A 236 -42.32 -5.29 31.83
N ARG A 237 -43.41 -4.52 31.81
CA ARG A 237 -43.45 -3.20 31.15
C ARG A 237 -42.62 -2.22 32.00
N ARG A 238 -41.49 -1.74 31.49
CA ARG A 238 -40.76 -0.60 32.09
C ARG A 238 -41.02 0.68 31.28
N PRO A 239 -41.11 1.86 31.94
CA PRO A 239 -41.28 3.13 31.26
C PRO A 239 -40.03 3.55 30.49
N PHE A 240 -40.27 4.18 29.35
CA PHE A 240 -39.32 4.69 28.35
C PHE A 240 -38.36 5.72 28.98
N HIS A 241 -37.03 5.61 28.81
CA HIS A 241 -36.08 6.63 29.28
C HIS A 241 -35.09 7.06 28.17
N PRO A 242 -35.01 8.37 27.82
CA PRO A 242 -34.41 8.86 26.57
C PRO A 242 -32.88 8.73 26.42
N ALA A 243 -32.19 8.13 27.40
CA ALA A 243 -30.73 7.95 27.40
C ALA A 243 -30.27 6.59 26.81
N ASN A 244 -31.17 5.64 26.54
CA ASN A 244 -30.84 4.24 26.25
C ASN A 244 -31.07 3.83 24.76
N ARG A 245 -30.59 4.65 23.82
CA ARG A 245 -30.94 4.52 22.39
C ARG A 245 -30.53 3.21 21.67
N PRO A 246 -29.46 2.46 22.04
CA PRO A 246 -29.12 1.20 21.36
C PRO A 246 -30.01 0.03 21.79
N THR A 247 -30.20 -0.14 23.09
CA THR A 247 -30.88 -1.30 23.71
C THR A 247 -32.37 -1.34 23.38
N GLU A 248 -33.04 -0.19 23.43
CA GLU A 248 -34.47 -0.08 23.15
C GLU A 248 -34.82 -0.31 21.66
N ARG A 249 -33.97 0.16 20.74
CA ARG A 249 -34.14 -0.06 19.29
C ARG A 249 -34.02 -1.54 18.91
N TRP A 250 -33.10 -2.27 19.54
CA TRP A 250 -32.91 -3.70 19.30
C TRP A 250 -34.01 -4.55 19.92
N CYS A 251 -34.41 -4.28 21.17
CA CYS A 251 -35.52 -4.98 21.81
C CYS A 251 -36.85 -4.76 21.02
N ALA A 252 -37.05 -3.59 20.39
CA ALA A 252 -38.16 -3.31 19.46
C ALA A 252 -38.04 -3.98 18.08
N ALA A 253 -36.83 -4.17 17.54
CA ALA A 253 -36.60 -4.89 16.29
C ALA A 253 -36.79 -6.42 16.46
N ARG A 254 -36.37 -6.96 17.61
CA ARG A 254 -36.49 -8.38 17.98
C ARG A 254 -37.94 -8.81 18.17
N SER A 255 -38.75 -7.97 18.83
CA SER A 255 -40.19 -8.20 18.98
C SER A 255 -40.95 -8.19 17.65
N ARG A 256 -40.51 -7.39 16.65
CA ARG A 256 -41.01 -7.48 15.26
C ARG A 256 -40.53 -8.72 14.52
N ALA A 257 -39.27 -9.13 14.70
CA ALA A 257 -38.71 -10.33 14.07
C ALA A 257 -39.36 -11.63 14.58
N ARG A 258 -39.66 -11.74 15.88
CA ARG A 258 -40.42 -12.87 16.47
C ARG A 258 -41.84 -12.95 15.92
N ARG A 259 -42.55 -11.82 15.76
CA ARG A 259 -43.88 -11.78 15.13
C ARG A 259 -43.87 -12.18 13.64
N ALA A 260 -42.72 -12.11 12.99
CA ALA A 260 -42.53 -12.44 11.58
C ALA A 260 -41.84 -13.80 11.34
N GLY A 261 -41.64 -14.63 12.38
CA GLY A 261 -41.06 -15.97 12.24
C GLY A 261 -39.57 -16.02 11.84
N LYS A 262 -38.81 -14.93 11.99
CA LYS A 262 -37.38 -14.86 11.63
C LYS A 262 -36.47 -15.06 12.85
N ALA A 263 -35.31 -15.68 12.65
CA ALA A 263 -34.31 -15.93 13.70
C ALA A 263 -33.90 -14.62 14.40
N ALA A 264 -34.35 -14.44 15.64
CA ALA A 264 -34.30 -13.20 16.40
C ALA A 264 -32.96 -13.00 17.18
N ASN A 265 -31.91 -13.71 16.76
CA ASN A 265 -30.66 -13.89 17.50
C ASN A 265 -29.40 -13.46 16.73
N ARG A 266 -29.57 -12.76 15.59
CA ARG A 266 -28.43 -12.17 14.86
C ARG A 266 -28.25 -10.72 15.29
N PHE A 267 -27.02 -10.34 15.63
CA PHE A 267 -26.65 -8.95 15.88
C PHE A 267 -25.50 -8.52 14.98
N THR A 268 -25.39 -7.22 14.72
CA THR A 268 -24.32 -6.65 13.90
C THR A 268 -23.40 -5.83 14.79
N ASN A 269 -22.14 -6.24 14.93
CA ASN A 269 -21.12 -5.42 15.57
C ASN A 269 -20.61 -4.38 14.57
N ARG A 270 -20.33 -3.16 15.03
CA ARG A 270 -19.72 -2.09 14.23
C ARG A 270 -18.43 -1.63 14.88
N LEU A 271 -17.30 -1.95 14.26
CA LEU A 271 -16.01 -1.41 14.70
C LEU A 271 -15.87 0.03 14.22
N ALA A 272 -15.89 0.98 15.16
CA ALA A 272 -15.66 2.39 14.91
C ALA A 272 -14.17 2.71 14.78
N VAL A 273 -13.78 3.43 13.72
CA VAL A 273 -12.40 3.89 13.51
C VAL A 273 -12.25 5.33 14.02
N PRO A 274 -11.34 5.63 14.97
CA PRO A 274 -10.87 6.98 15.20
C PRO A 274 -9.89 7.38 14.09
N GLN A 275 -10.10 8.53 13.44
CA GLN A 275 -9.16 9.10 12.47
C GLN A 275 -8.42 10.27 13.10
N ASN A 276 -7.10 10.14 13.30
CA ASN A 276 -6.22 11.30 13.48
C ASN A 276 -5.99 11.94 12.11
N HIS A 277 -6.77 12.97 11.78
CA HIS A 277 -6.49 13.80 10.61
C HIS A 277 -5.67 15.04 11.02
N PRO A 278 -4.57 15.38 10.32
CA PRO A 278 -4.00 16.72 10.42
C PRO A 278 -4.99 17.76 9.85
N PRO A 279 -4.98 19.00 10.35
CA PRO A 279 -5.91 20.05 9.90
C PRO A 279 -5.72 20.37 8.40
N PRO A 280 -6.78 20.83 7.71
CA PRO A 280 -6.72 21.08 6.27
C PRO A 280 -5.72 22.19 5.92
N PRO A 281 -4.99 22.10 4.79
CA PRO A 281 -4.15 23.18 4.33
C PRO A 281 -4.98 24.39 3.88
N VAL A 282 -4.47 25.58 4.21
CA VAL A 282 -5.02 26.87 3.80
C VAL A 282 -5.03 26.95 2.27
N ARG A 283 -6.15 27.41 1.69
CA ARG A 283 -6.39 27.45 0.23
C ARG A 283 -5.37 28.36 -0.47
N GLY A 284 -4.42 27.77 -1.18
CA GLY A 284 -3.62 28.44 -2.22
C GLY A 284 -4.08 27.99 -3.60
N GLY A 285 -4.47 28.93 -4.47
CA GLY A 285 -5.03 28.64 -5.80
C GLY A 285 -4.00 28.08 -6.78
N SER A 286 -4.31 26.93 -7.39
CA SER A 286 -3.54 26.37 -8.51
C SER A 286 -4.21 26.69 -9.85
N ARG A 287 -3.46 27.28 -10.80
CA ARG A 287 -3.88 27.40 -12.21
C ARG A 287 -3.62 26.08 -12.96
N GLN A 288 -4.60 25.58 -13.71
CA GLN A 288 -4.46 24.43 -14.64
C GLN A 288 -4.03 24.89 -16.04
N PRO A 289 -3.20 24.13 -16.79
CA PRO A 289 -3.06 24.26 -18.23
C PRO A 289 -4.01 23.31 -19.00
N PRO A 290 -4.31 23.56 -20.29
CA PRO A 290 -5.45 22.94 -20.98
C PRO A 290 -5.15 21.59 -21.66
N GLY A 291 -6.08 20.64 -21.46
CA GLY A 291 -6.67 19.66 -22.40
C GLY A 291 -5.82 18.86 -23.39
N VAL A 292 -5.57 17.58 -23.08
CA VAL A 292 -5.18 16.55 -24.07
C VAL A 292 -6.37 15.63 -24.38
N ARG A 293 -6.74 15.50 -25.66
CA ARG A 293 -7.85 14.65 -26.13
C ARG A 293 -7.49 13.16 -26.02
N ARG A 294 -8.38 12.36 -25.43
CA ARG A 294 -8.28 10.88 -25.39
C ARG A 294 -8.44 10.28 -26.80
N ARG A 295 -7.63 9.27 -27.16
CA ARG A 295 -7.78 8.46 -28.39
C ARG A 295 -8.00 6.98 -28.10
N ASP A 296 -8.54 6.32 -29.13
CA ASP A 296 -9.24 5.04 -29.20
C ASP A 296 -8.42 3.79 -28.76
N PRO A 297 -8.94 2.94 -27.85
CA PRO A 297 -8.30 1.70 -27.37
C PRO A 297 -7.89 0.69 -28.45
N ALA A 298 -8.53 0.70 -29.62
CA ALA A 298 -8.30 -0.31 -30.66
C ALA A 298 -6.91 -0.25 -31.33
N GLN A 299 -6.23 0.91 -31.28
CA GLN A 299 -4.85 1.04 -31.78
C GLN A 299 -3.81 0.44 -30.83
N ARG A 300 -4.15 0.25 -29.54
CA ARG A 300 -3.25 -0.24 -28.48
C ARG A 300 -3.00 -1.75 -28.61
N ALA A 301 -4.02 -2.53 -28.97
CA ALA A 301 -3.95 -4.00 -29.06
C ALA A 301 -3.14 -4.53 -30.26
N ARG A 302 -3.04 -3.79 -31.36
CA ARG A 302 -2.31 -4.25 -32.56
C ARG A 302 -0.79 -4.09 -32.46
N ARG A 303 -0.28 -3.28 -31.52
CA ARG A 303 1.17 -3.05 -31.34
C ARG A 303 1.83 -4.07 -30.41
N THR A 304 1.10 -4.57 -29.40
CA THR A 304 1.56 -5.60 -28.45
C THR A 304 1.91 -6.94 -29.12
N ASP A 305 1.25 -7.26 -30.23
CA ASP A 305 1.47 -8.53 -30.95
C ASP A 305 2.78 -8.50 -31.77
N ARG A 306 3.11 -7.34 -32.35
CA ARG A 306 4.36 -7.14 -33.10
C ARG A 306 5.61 -7.10 -32.21
N SER A 307 5.50 -6.59 -30.98
CA SER A 307 6.62 -6.56 -30.03
C SER A 307 6.93 -7.95 -29.46
N GLN A 308 5.90 -8.79 -29.21
CA GLN A 308 6.09 -10.18 -28.79
C GLN A 308 6.80 -11.04 -29.85
N GLN A 309 6.47 -10.86 -31.14
CA GLN A 309 7.12 -11.60 -32.23
C GLN A 309 8.60 -11.23 -32.45
N LEU A 310 8.98 -9.96 -32.21
CA LEU A 310 10.37 -9.52 -32.32
C LEU A 310 11.24 -9.99 -31.14
N GLN A 311 10.68 -10.08 -29.93
CA GLN A 311 11.38 -10.56 -28.73
C GLN A 311 11.66 -12.07 -28.76
N HIS A 312 10.77 -12.88 -29.34
CA HIS A 312 11.04 -14.32 -29.54
C HIS A 312 12.22 -14.59 -30.48
N ARG A 313 12.46 -13.74 -31.48
CA ARG A 313 13.63 -13.83 -32.37
C ARG A 313 14.94 -13.40 -31.69
N ALA A 314 14.88 -12.40 -30.81
CA ALA A 314 16.03 -12.00 -30.00
C ALA A 314 16.39 -13.07 -28.95
N ALA A 315 15.43 -13.77 -28.34
CA ALA A 315 15.73 -14.84 -27.39
C ALA A 315 16.35 -16.11 -28.02
N ALA A 316 16.11 -16.36 -29.31
CA ALA A 316 16.64 -17.52 -30.03
C ALA A 316 18.08 -17.35 -30.53
N GLY A 317 18.51 -16.11 -30.82
CA GLY A 317 19.87 -15.82 -31.33
C GLY A 317 20.99 -15.80 -30.28
N TRP A 318 20.66 -15.90 -28.98
CA TRP A 318 21.62 -15.71 -27.87
C TRP A 318 22.02 -17.03 -27.18
N ARG A 319 21.72 -18.19 -27.78
CA ARG A 319 22.18 -19.50 -27.30
C ARG A 319 23.40 -20.06 -28.05
N THR A 320 23.97 -19.33 -29.00
CA THR A 320 25.16 -19.76 -29.75
C THR A 320 26.14 -18.61 -29.88
N GLY A 321 27.04 -18.48 -28.92
CA GLY A 321 28.12 -17.50 -28.94
C GLY A 321 28.87 -17.51 -27.63
N ASP A 322 29.72 -18.53 -27.44
CA ASP A 322 31.05 -18.42 -26.81
C ASP A 322 31.70 -19.81 -26.73
N ALA A 323 32.41 -20.15 -27.81
CA ALA A 323 33.50 -21.10 -27.82
C ALA A 323 34.42 -20.76 -29.00
N ALA A 324 35.38 -19.85 -28.78
CA ALA A 324 36.72 -19.78 -29.41
C ALA A 324 37.29 -18.36 -29.30
N GLY A 325 38.53 -18.26 -28.82
CA GLY A 325 39.41 -17.09 -28.98
C GLY A 325 39.90 -16.50 -27.69
#